data_AF-A0A972KCL3-F1
#
_entry.id   AF-A0A972KCL3-F1
#
_cell.length_a   1.000
_cell.length_b   1.000
_cell.length_c   1.000
_cell.angle_alpha   90.00
_cell.angle_beta   90.00
_cell.angle_gamma   90.00
#
_symmetry.space_group_name_H-M   'P 1'
#
loop_
_entity.id
_entity.type
_entity.pdbx_description
1 polymer ?
#
loop_
_entity_poly.entity_id
_entity_poly.type
_entity_poly.pdbx_seq_one_letter_code
_entity_poly.pdbx_strand_id
1 'polypeptide(L)'
;MKRSVRIVALAVALIATACSPELTMISDAEIATATEIGTQRADYFEGVRAEERLMAECMAERGYEYTPIPAEDLLVFTPDLPGYGMTQSLLDGVRGVDDEPPDPNIARLRKGERDGYIRAATACRDRVSNAIGGLLGTSAAVDARQLFDAAWEDFYRTPAYVAAVEDWSACMADRGFEFSELREPTLSIIDRLVALASSVDDVTLLDEGVVRSVLREELAVSDADRACRALHIDQLELDFKTRLFRSNPEAVAVLRSATRGESN
;
A
#
# COMPACT_ATOMS: atom_id res chain seq x y z
N MET A 1 23.45 29.00 56.27
CA MET A 1 22.41 28.46 55.35
C MET A 1 23.05 27.37 54.49
N LYS A 2 22.86 26.10 54.87
CA LYS A 2 23.37 24.93 54.13
C LYS A 2 22.39 24.60 53.00
N ARG A 3 22.80 24.73 51.74
CA ARG A 3 22.03 24.26 50.58
C ARG A 3 22.39 22.81 50.33
N SER A 4 21.48 21.92 50.70
CA SER A 4 21.57 20.48 50.43
C SER A 4 21.35 20.23 48.94
N VAL A 5 22.39 19.77 48.25
CA VAL A 5 22.30 19.23 46.89
C VAL A 5 21.62 17.86 46.99
N ARG A 6 20.39 17.75 46.48
CA ARG A 6 19.72 16.46 46.30
C ARG A 6 20.12 15.89 44.95
N ILE A 7 20.93 14.84 44.99
CA ILE A 7 21.23 13.97 43.86
C ILE A 7 19.94 13.22 43.52
N VAL A 8 19.32 13.55 42.38
CA VAL A 8 18.24 12.75 41.81
C VAL A 8 18.91 11.63 41.02
N ALA A 9 18.89 10.43 41.57
CA ALA A 9 19.32 9.22 40.88
C ALA A 9 18.30 8.91 39.78
N LEU A 10 18.74 9.03 38.52
CA LEU A 10 17.97 8.61 37.34
C LEU A 10 18.00 7.07 37.30
N ALA A 11 16.90 6.44 37.68
CA ALA A 11 16.71 5.01 37.49
C ALA A 11 16.41 4.76 35.99
N VAL A 12 17.42 4.28 35.27
CA VAL A 12 17.26 3.72 33.93
C VAL A 12 16.55 2.37 34.08
N ALA A 13 15.23 2.38 33.91
CA ALA A 13 14.44 1.18 33.76
C ALA A 13 14.57 0.69 32.30
N LEU A 14 15.48 -0.26 32.09
CA LEU A 14 15.52 -1.12 30.91
C LEU A 14 14.25 -1.98 30.91
N ILE A 15 13.23 -1.55 30.17
CA ILE A 15 12.12 -2.41 29.78
C ILE A 15 12.48 -3.01 28.42
N ALA A 16 13.06 -4.20 28.47
CA ALA A 16 13.09 -5.11 27.33
C ALA A 16 11.86 -6.02 27.38
N THR A 17 11.28 -6.28 26.22
CA THR A 17 10.27 -7.30 25.90
C THR A 17 8.81 -6.99 26.27
N ALA A 18 8.15 -6.29 25.35
CA ALA A 18 6.79 -6.67 24.93
C ALA A 18 6.77 -6.60 23.40
N CYS A 19 6.38 -7.70 22.77
CA CYS A 19 6.28 -7.84 21.32
C CYS A 19 5.44 -6.70 20.73
N SER A 20 6.09 -5.76 20.06
CA SER A 20 5.42 -5.08 18.96
C SER A 20 5.15 -6.16 17.91
N PRO A 21 3.94 -6.26 17.32
CA PRO A 21 3.84 -6.96 16.05
C PRO A 21 4.88 -6.30 15.14
N GLU A 22 5.83 -7.09 14.64
CA GLU A 22 6.57 -6.65 13.46
C GLU A 22 5.50 -6.17 12.49
N LEU A 23 5.59 -4.91 12.07
CA LEU A 23 4.96 -4.49 10.83
C LEU A 23 5.54 -5.45 9.80
N THR A 24 4.81 -6.53 9.52
CA THR A 24 5.09 -7.42 8.40
C THR A 24 5.01 -6.52 7.20
N MET A 25 6.17 -6.06 6.75
CA MET A 25 6.31 -5.38 5.48
C MET A 25 5.74 -6.37 4.47
N ILE A 26 4.61 -5.99 3.90
CA ILE A 26 3.92 -6.74 2.85
C ILE A 26 5.00 -7.08 1.82
N SER A 27 5.23 -8.37 1.59
CA SER A 27 6.32 -8.80 0.71
C SER A 27 6.08 -8.28 -0.72
N ASP A 28 7.12 -8.12 -1.54
CA ASP A 28 6.94 -7.76 -2.96
C ASP A 28 6.04 -8.78 -3.69
N ALA A 29 6.01 -10.03 -3.22
CA ALA A 29 5.06 -11.06 -3.64
C ALA A 29 3.64 -10.75 -3.18
N GLU A 30 3.41 -10.27 -1.95
CA GLU A 30 2.10 -9.79 -1.49
C GLU A 30 1.69 -8.45 -2.09
N ILE A 31 2.60 -7.57 -2.53
CA ILE A 31 2.27 -6.34 -3.28
C ILE A 31 1.96 -6.71 -4.72
N ALA A 32 2.74 -7.57 -5.38
CA ALA A 32 2.40 -8.12 -6.70
C ALA A 32 1.12 -8.96 -6.63
N THR A 33 0.85 -9.62 -5.50
CA THR A 33 -0.37 -10.41 -5.29
C THR A 33 -1.56 -9.53 -4.92
N ALA A 34 -1.44 -8.55 -4.04
CA ALA A 34 -2.54 -7.63 -3.68
C ALA A 34 -2.84 -6.62 -4.79
N THR A 35 -1.84 -6.23 -5.58
CA THR A 35 -1.98 -5.29 -6.70
C THR A 35 -2.29 -6.02 -8.02
N GLU A 36 -1.90 -7.29 -8.20
CA GLU A 36 -2.11 -8.03 -9.47
C GLU A 36 -2.85 -9.38 -9.37
N ILE A 37 -3.10 -9.91 -8.16
CA ILE A 37 -4.23 -10.84 -7.90
C ILE A 37 -5.54 -10.05 -7.61
N GLY A 38 -5.56 -8.77 -8.01
CA GLY A 38 -6.73 -8.12 -8.60
C GLY A 38 -6.79 -8.43 -10.09
N THR A 39 -7.39 -9.57 -10.44
CA THR A 39 -7.59 -10.06 -11.80
C THR A 39 -8.31 -9.05 -12.70
N GLN A 40 -7.57 -8.27 -13.50
CA GLN A 40 -8.12 -7.14 -14.28
C GLN A 40 -8.75 -6.05 -13.39
N ARG A 41 -8.66 -4.78 -13.84
CA ARG A 41 -9.32 -3.63 -13.21
C ARG A 41 -10.80 -3.88 -12.86
N ALA A 42 -11.46 -4.77 -13.61
CA ALA A 42 -12.83 -5.20 -13.37
C ALA A 42 -13.01 -5.97 -12.04
N ASP A 43 -12.19 -6.97 -11.72
CA ASP A 43 -12.40 -7.76 -10.48
C ASP A 43 -12.04 -6.95 -9.23
N TYR A 44 -11.06 -6.04 -9.33
CA TYR A 44 -10.78 -5.07 -8.27
C TYR A 44 -12.01 -4.19 -8.00
N PHE A 45 -12.60 -3.60 -9.06
CA PHE A 45 -13.81 -2.79 -8.92
C PHE A 45 -15.01 -3.58 -8.40
N GLU A 46 -15.11 -4.86 -8.71
CA GLU A 46 -16.14 -5.72 -8.13
C GLU A 46 -15.92 -5.95 -6.63
N GLY A 47 -14.68 -6.14 -6.18
CA GLY A 47 -14.32 -6.21 -4.77
C GLY A 47 -14.70 -4.94 -4.01
N VAL A 48 -14.32 -3.77 -4.53
CA VAL A 48 -14.71 -2.48 -3.94
C VAL A 48 -16.23 -2.32 -3.91
N ARG A 49 -16.94 -2.69 -4.98
CA ARG A 49 -18.42 -2.66 -4.96
C ARG A 49 -19.01 -3.62 -3.95
N ALA A 50 -18.35 -4.75 -3.64
CA ALA A 50 -18.78 -5.68 -2.60
C ALA A 50 -18.57 -5.08 -1.21
N GLU A 51 -17.41 -4.46 -0.96
CA GLU A 51 -17.12 -3.69 0.26
C GLU A 51 -18.17 -2.61 0.51
N GLU A 52 -18.45 -1.79 -0.51
CA GLU A 52 -19.40 -0.70 -0.42
C GLU A 52 -20.85 -1.18 -0.17
N ARG A 53 -21.22 -2.36 -0.69
CA ARG A 53 -22.51 -2.99 -0.36
C ARG A 53 -22.58 -3.38 1.12
N LEU A 54 -21.55 -4.05 1.64
CA LEU A 54 -21.49 -4.45 3.04
C LEU A 54 -21.45 -3.23 3.98
N MET A 55 -20.78 -2.16 3.55
CA MET A 55 -20.78 -0.87 4.25
C MET A 55 -22.18 -0.26 4.30
N ALA A 56 -22.88 -0.22 3.16
CA ALA A 56 -24.24 0.30 3.07
C ALA A 56 -25.23 -0.49 3.94
N GLU A 57 -25.15 -1.82 3.92
CA GLU A 57 -25.96 -2.70 4.77
C GLU A 57 -25.70 -2.43 6.26
N CYS A 58 -24.43 -2.39 6.67
CA CYS A 58 -24.07 -2.15 8.07
C CYS A 58 -24.51 -0.76 8.57
N MET A 59 -24.40 0.26 7.71
CA MET A 59 -24.84 1.62 8.05
C MET A 59 -26.36 1.71 8.15
N ALA A 60 -27.08 1.04 7.24
CA ALA A 60 -28.54 0.95 7.29
C ALA A 60 -29.03 0.26 8.58
N GLU A 61 -28.39 -0.84 9.01
CA GLU A 61 -28.69 -1.51 10.28
C GLU A 61 -28.51 -0.58 11.50
N ARG A 62 -27.61 0.41 11.40
CA ARG A 62 -27.35 1.42 12.43
C ARG A 62 -28.24 2.66 12.30
N GLY A 63 -29.16 2.68 11.34
CA GLY A 63 -30.10 3.78 11.11
C GLY A 63 -29.48 4.97 10.39
N TYR A 64 -28.34 4.80 9.71
CA TYR A 64 -27.72 5.83 8.88
C TYR A 64 -27.94 5.51 7.40
N GLU A 65 -28.33 6.51 6.63
CA GLU A 65 -28.29 6.41 5.17
C GLU A 65 -26.82 6.42 4.72
N TYR A 66 -26.45 5.53 3.81
CA TYR A 66 -25.13 5.45 3.21
C TYR A 66 -25.29 5.28 1.70
N THR A 67 -24.64 6.13 0.92
CA THR A 67 -24.57 5.99 -0.53
C THR A 67 -23.22 5.38 -0.87
N PRO A 68 -23.19 4.15 -1.43
CA PRO A 68 -21.98 3.55 -1.99
C PRO A 68 -21.22 4.53 -2.86
N ILE A 69 -19.93 4.70 -2.58
CA ILE A 69 -19.05 5.51 -3.40
C ILE A 69 -18.64 4.66 -4.61
N PRO A 70 -18.74 5.16 -5.84
CA PRO A 70 -18.27 4.44 -7.02
C PRO A 70 -16.83 3.99 -6.84
N ALA A 71 -16.50 2.76 -7.24
CA ALA A 71 -15.16 2.21 -7.09
C ALA A 71 -14.12 3.04 -7.85
N GLU A 72 -14.54 3.69 -8.93
CA GLU A 72 -13.76 4.61 -9.73
C GLU A 72 -13.38 5.89 -8.96
N ASP A 73 -14.20 6.30 -7.99
CA ASP A 73 -14.00 7.49 -7.16
C ASP A 73 -13.22 7.18 -5.87
N LEU A 74 -13.30 5.94 -5.37
CA LEU A 74 -12.51 5.46 -4.22
C LEU A 74 -11.06 5.15 -4.58
N LEU A 75 -10.81 4.85 -5.86
CA LEU A 75 -9.45 4.70 -6.34
C LEU A 75 -8.81 6.06 -6.55
N VAL A 76 -8.11 6.52 -5.52
CA VAL A 76 -6.94 7.40 -5.71
C VAL A 76 -5.74 6.57 -6.19
N PHE A 77 -5.95 5.65 -7.15
CA PHE A 77 -4.90 5.45 -8.13
C PHE A 77 -4.99 6.68 -9.00
N THR A 78 -4.18 7.67 -8.67
CA THR A 78 -3.78 8.70 -9.60
C THR A 78 -2.69 8.04 -10.46
N PRO A 79 -3.04 7.36 -11.58
CA PRO A 79 -2.03 6.76 -12.48
C PRO A 79 -1.05 7.81 -13.02
N ASP A 80 -1.37 9.09 -12.81
CA ASP A 80 -0.59 10.25 -13.18
C ASP A 80 0.30 10.76 -12.03
N LEU A 81 0.41 10.06 -10.89
CA LEU A 81 1.39 10.48 -9.89
C LEU A 81 2.79 10.41 -10.49
N PRO A 82 3.55 11.52 -10.41
CA PRO A 82 4.92 11.53 -10.89
C PRO A 82 5.77 10.54 -10.08
N GLY A 83 6.57 9.75 -10.80
CA GLY A 83 7.58 8.88 -10.20
C GLY A 83 6.97 7.64 -9.55
N TYR A 84 7.34 7.36 -8.29
CA TYR A 84 6.75 6.31 -7.46
C TYR A 84 5.53 6.82 -6.66
N GLY A 85 5.21 8.12 -6.76
CA GLY A 85 4.08 8.79 -6.09
C GLY A 85 4.30 9.11 -4.61
N MET A 86 5.46 8.80 -4.03
CA MET A 86 5.68 8.92 -2.58
C MET A 86 5.93 10.36 -2.15
N THR A 87 6.74 11.12 -2.90
CA THR A 87 7.03 12.52 -2.55
C THR A 87 5.86 13.44 -2.81
N GLN A 88 4.99 13.10 -3.78
CA GLN A 88 3.80 13.90 -4.08
C GLN A 88 2.87 13.94 -2.86
N SER A 89 2.62 12.79 -2.21
CA SER A 89 1.83 12.74 -0.97
C SER A 89 2.40 13.61 0.15
N LEU A 90 3.73 13.64 0.31
CA LEU A 90 4.37 14.52 1.30
C LEU A 90 4.19 16.00 0.91
N LEU A 91 4.34 16.33 -0.37
CA LEU A 91 4.21 17.69 -0.90
C LEU A 91 2.80 18.25 -0.72
N ASP A 92 1.78 17.43 -0.90
CA ASP A 92 0.39 17.83 -0.69
C ASP A 92 0.10 18.06 0.80
N GLY A 93 0.65 17.22 1.68
CA GLY A 93 0.66 17.44 3.12
C GLY A 93 1.34 18.75 3.54
N VAL A 94 2.48 19.11 2.96
CA VAL A 94 3.16 20.40 3.22
C VAL A 94 2.29 21.59 2.83
N ARG A 95 1.54 21.47 1.75
CA ARG A 95 0.65 22.54 1.27
C ARG A 95 -0.64 22.67 2.07
N GLY A 96 -0.89 21.78 3.02
CA GLY A 96 -2.17 21.69 3.70
C GLY A 96 -3.32 21.43 2.72
N VAL A 97 -3.03 20.77 1.60
CA VAL A 97 -4.08 20.17 0.79
C VAL A 97 -4.48 18.92 1.56
N ASP A 98 -5.44 19.06 2.48
CA ASP A 98 -6.15 17.92 3.04
C ASP A 98 -6.87 17.25 1.86
N ASP A 99 -6.21 16.28 1.24
CA ASP A 99 -6.48 15.73 -0.09
C ASP A 99 -7.69 14.81 -0.17
N GLU A 100 -8.34 14.49 0.96
CA GLU A 100 -9.55 13.70 0.89
C GLU A 100 -10.74 14.65 0.71
N PRO A 101 -11.32 14.77 -0.51
CA PRO A 101 -12.57 15.50 -0.67
C PRO A 101 -13.54 14.95 0.39
N PRO A 102 -14.21 15.82 1.15
CA PRO A 102 -14.97 15.40 2.31
C PRO A 102 -15.95 14.32 1.87
N ASP A 103 -15.83 13.12 2.45
CA ASP A 103 -16.68 11.95 2.15
C ASP A 103 -18.09 12.45 1.84
N PRO A 104 -18.63 12.21 0.63
CA PRO A 104 -19.91 12.79 0.21
C PRO A 104 -21.03 12.43 1.17
N ASN A 105 -20.91 11.29 1.87
CA ASN A 105 -21.85 10.88 2.89
C ASN A 105 -21.74 11.68 4.19
N ILE A 106 -20.56 12.22 4.54
CA ILE A 106 -20.35 13.11 5.68
C ILE A 106 -20.69 14.57 5.31
N ALA A 107 -20.33 14.99 4.09
CA ALA A 107 -20.49 16.36 3.61
C ALA A 107 -21.96 16.83 3.67
N ARG A 108 -22.91 15.93 3.41
CA ARG A 108 -24.36 16.19 3.46
C ARG A 108 -24.95 16.28 4.87
N LEU A 109 -24.22 15.88 5.91
CA LEU A 109 -24.73 15.83 7.29
C LEU A 109 -24.59 17.17 8.01
N ARG A 110 -25.54 17.46 8.92
CA ARG A 110 -25.42 18.59 9.84
C ARG A 110 -24.30 18.32 10.84
N LYS A 111 -23.65 19.37 11.33
CA LYS A 111 -22.52 19.26 12.27
C LYS A 111 -22.80 18.34 13.47
N GLY A 112 -24.00 18.41 14.06
CA GLY A 112 -24.38 17.59 15.21
C GLY A 112 -24.61 16.11 14.91
N GLU A 113 -24.74 15.72 13.63
CA GLU A 113 -24.98 14.34 13.18
C GLU A 113 -23.66 13.63 12.79
N ARG A 114 -22.64 14.41 12.43
CA ARG A 114 -21.35 13.89 11.90
C ARG A 114 -20.65 12.95 12.87
N ASP A 115 -20.55 13.31 14.15
CA ASP A 115 -19.82 12.49 15.12
C ASP A 115 -20.45 11.10 15.31
N GLY A 116 -21.78 11.02 15.30
CA GLY A 116 -22.51 9.76 15.38
C GLY A 116 -22.31 8.91 14.13
N TYR A 117 -22.41 9.55 12.97
CA TYR A 117 -22.18 8.93 11.67
C TYR A 117 -20.76 8.39 11.52
N ILE A 118 -19.74 9.19 11.86
CA ILE A 118 -18.33 8.80 11.76
C ILE A 118 -18.05 7.57 12.64
N ARG A 119 -18.53 7.56 13.89
CA ARG A 119 -18.37 6.38 14.77
C ARG A 119 -19.07 5.14 14.20
N ALA A 120 -20.26 5.30 13.63
CA ALA A 120 -20.96 4.20 12.98
C ALA A 120 -20.20 3.67 11.76
N ALA A 121 -19.70 4.59 10.91
CA ALA A 121 -18.92 4.28 9.73
C ALA A 121 -17.61 3.55 10.09
N THR A 122 -16.87 4.00 11.10
CA THR A 122 -15.67 3.31 11.60
C THR A 122 -15.99 1.88 12.05
N ALA A 123 -17.02 1.71 12.89
CA ALA A 123 -17.40 0.36 13.35
C ALA A 123 -17.89 -0.55 12.21
N CYS A 124 -18.52 0.02 11.18
CA CYS A 124 -18.90 -0.72 9.98
C CYS A 124 -17.70 -1.10 9.13
N ARG A 125 -16.74 -0.19 8.93
CA ARG A 125 -15.48 -0.48 8.23
C ARG A 125 -14.73 -1.64 8.88
N ASP A 126 -14.66 -1.66 10.21
CA ASP A 126 -14.06 -2.77 10.96
C ASP A 126 -14.80 -4.10 10.71
N ARG A 127 -16.14 -4.07 10.65
CA ARG A 127 -16.94 -5.27 10.36
C ARG A 127 -16.73 -5.76 8.92
N VAL A 128 -16.71 -4.86 7.94
CA VAL A 128 -16.45 -5.18 6.53
C VAL A 128 -15.06 -5.79 6.37
N SER A 129 -14.04 -5.14 6.94
CA SER A 129 -12.66 -5.63 6.94
C SER A 129 -12.55 -7.03 7.55
N ASN A 130 -13.21 -7.27 8.69
CA ASN A 130 -13.23 -8.61 9.31
C ASN A 130 -13.98 -9.65 8.46
N ALA A 131 -15.06 -9.27 7.78
CA ALA A 131 -15.82 -10.18 6.92
C ALA A 131 -14.96 -10.64 5.72
N ILE A 132 -14.30 -9.69 5.05
CA ILE A 132 -13.43 -9.96 3.90
C ILE A 132 -12.15 -10.68 4.32
N GLY A 133 -11.51 -10.21 5.39
CA GLY A 133 -10.36 -10.86 5.99
C GLY A 133 -10.67 -12.31 6.41
N GLY A 134 -11.88 -12.57 6.91
CA GLY A 134 -12.36 -13.92 7.21
C GLY A 134 -12.46 -14.82 5.97
N LEU A 135 -12.92 -14.29 4.84
CA LEU A 135 -12.99 -15.03 3.57
C LEU A 135 -11.61 -15.31 2.97
N LEU A 136 -10.72 -14.32 2.99
CA LEU A 136 -9.32 -14.48 2.59
C LEU A 136 -8.54 -15.39 3.55
N GLY A 137 -8.99 -15.50 4.81
CA GLY A 137 -8.46 -16.41 5.83
C GLY A 137 -8.98 -17.85 5.75
N THR A 138 -9.90 -18.16 4.82
CA THR A 138 -10.32 -19.55 4.59
C THR A 138 -9.13 -20.40 4.14
N SER A 139 -9.10 -21.69 4.49
CA SER A 139 -7.98 -22.57 4.13
C SER A 139 -7.75 -22.58 2.62
N ALA A 140 -8.82 -22.62 1.81
CA ALA A 140 -8.72 -22.58 0.36
C ALA A 140 -8.06 -21.27 -0.16
N ALA A 141 -8.43 -20.12 0.40
CA ALA A 141 -7.83 -18.84 0.00
C ALA A 141 -6.39 -18.68 0.50
N VAL A 142 -6.07 -19.23 1.68
CA VAL A 142 -4.69 -19.31 2.18
C VAL A 142 -3.84 -20.21 1.27
N ASP A 143 -4.31 -21.41 0.96
CA ASP A 143 -3.62 -22.37 0.09
C ASP A 143 -3.40 -21.78 -1.31
N ALA A 144 -4.40 -21.10 -1.86
CA ALA A 144 -4.29 -20.41 -3.15
C ALA A 144 -3.22 -19.31 -3.12
N ARG A 145 -3.18 -18.46 -2.09
CA ARG A 145 -2.14 -17.42 -1.94
C ARG A 145 -0.75 -18.03 -1.82
N GLN A 146 -0.59 -19.01 -0.94
CA GLN A 146 0.69 -19.70 -0.74
C GLN A 146 1.21 -20.33 -2.03
N LEU A 147 0.32 -20.86 -2.88
CA LEU A 147 0.70 -21.37 -4.20
C LEU A 147 1.28 -20.27 -5.09
N PHE A 148 0.66 -19.08 -5.13
CA PHE A 148 1.17 -17.97 -5.92
C PHE A 148 2.48 -17.41 -5.36
N ASP A 149 2.58 -17.25 -4.04
CA ASP A 149 3.80 -16.77 -3.36
C ASP A 149 4.99 -17.70 -3.65
N ALA A 150 4.81 -19.02 -3.47
CA ALA A 150 5.84 -20.00 -3.77
C ALA A 150 6.26 -19.99 -5.24
N ALA A 151 5.30 -19.83 -6.16
CA ALA A 151 5.60 -19.76 -7.59
C ALA A 151 6.42 -18.51 -7.94
N TRP A 152 6.13 -17.35 -7.34
CA TRP A 152 6.91 -16.12 -7.52
C TRP A 152 8.32 -16.25 -6.95
N GLU A 153 8.46 -16.83 -5.75
CA GLU A 153 9.78 -17.11 -5.18
C GLU A 153 10.63 -17.99 -6.12
N ASP A 154 10.03 -19.03 -6.68
CA ASP A 154 10.71 -19.91 -7.64
C ASP A 154 11.07 -19.16 -8.93
N PHE A 155 10.18 -18.31 -9.44
CA PHE A 155 10.43 -17.47 -10.62
C PHE A 155 11.61 -16.52 -10.41
N TYR A 156 11.68 -15.84 -9.26
CA TYR A 156 12.75 -14.91 -8.94
C TYR A 156 14.13 -15.58 -8.80
N ARG A 157 14.16 -16.90 -8.56
CA ARG A 157 15.39 -17.69 -8.52
C ARG A 157 15.78 -18.27 -9.88
N THR A 158 14.98 -18.08 -10.93
CA THR A 158 15.31 -18.62 -12.26
C THR A 158 16.53 -17.91 -12.85
N PRO A 159 17.40 -18.63 -13.60
CA PRO A 159 18.55 -18.00 -14.26
C PRO A 159 18.16 -16.87 -15.21
N ALA A 160 16.99 -16.98 -15.85
CA ALA A 160 16.50 -15.95 -16.77
C ALA A 160 16.14 -14.66 -16.04
N TYR A 161 15.46 -14.74 -14.89
CA TYR A 161 15.12 -13.55 -14.10
C TYR A 161 16.36 -12.94 -13.47
N VAL A 162 17.28 -13.75 -12.91
CA VAL A 162 18.54 -13.25 -12.35
C VAL A 162 19.35 -12.49 -13.41
N ALA A 163 19.51 -13.04 -14.61
CA ALA A 163 20.20 -12.35 -15.70
C ALA A 163 19.49 -11.05 -16.11
N ALA A 164 18.16 -11.03 -16.11
CA ALA A 164 17.40 -9.82 -16.41
C ALA A 164 17.56 -8.73 -15.34
N VAL A 165 17.70 -9.10 -14.06
CA VAL A 165 18.01 -8.16 -12.97
C VAL A 165 19.44 -7.61 -13.11
N GLU A 166 20.40 -8.45 -13.51
CA GLU A 166 21.77 -7.99 -13.82
C GLU A 166 21.78 -7.00 -14.99
N ASP A 167 21.05 -7.29 -16.07
CA ASP A 167 20.91 -6.38 -17.22
C ASP A 167 20.21 -5.07 -16.84
N TRP A 168 19.16 -5.13 -16.02
CA TRP A 168 18.49 -3.96 -15.46
C TRP A 168 19.43 -3.11 -14.60
N SER A 169 20.23 -3.73 -13.73
CA SER A 169 21.19 -3.04 -12.86
C SER A 169 22.25 -2.31 -13.71
N ALA A 170 22.78 -2.97 -14.74
CA ALA A 170 23.71 -2.33 -15.68
C ALA A 170 23.06 -1.14 -16.42
N CYS A 171 21.82 -1.30 -16.86
CA CYS A 171 21.03 -0.23 -17.50
C CYS A 171 20.80 0.99 -16.59
N MET A 172 20.60 0.76 -15.27
CA MET A 172 20.49 1.81 -14.26
C MET A 172 21.83 2.49 -14.00
N ALA A 173 22.92 1.73 -13.91
CA ALA A 173 24.27 2.27 -13.74
C ALA A 173 24.68 3.17 -14.92
N ASP A 174 24.35 2.79 -16.15
CA ASP A 174 24.55 3.62 -17.35
C ASP A 174 23.77 4.96 -17.30
N ARG A 175 22.71 5.04 -16.49
CA ARG A 175 21.93 6.26 -16.22
C ARG A 175 22.40 7.02 -14.98
N GLY A 176 23.46 6.56 -14.32
CA GLY A 176 24.04 7.17 -13.13
C GLY A 176 23.40 6.72 -11.81
N PHE A 177 22.68 5.59 -11.81
CA PHE A 177 22.04 5.03 -10.62
C PHE A 177 22.63 3.65 -10.29
N GLU A 178 23.33 3.56 -9.16
CA GLU A 178 23.97 2.32 -8.71
C GLU A 178 22.98 1.51 -7.85
N PHE A 179 22.21 0.63 -8.50
CA PHE A 179 21.30 -0.29 -7.82
C PHE A 179 21.57 -1.73 -8.25
N SER A 180 21.55 -2.66 -7.31
CA SER A 180 21.76 -4.10 -7.52
C SER A 180 20.48 -4.93 -7.38
N GLU A 181 19.45 -4.38 -6.73
CA GLU A 181 18.16 -5.02 -6.53
C GLU A 181 17.02 -4.11 -7.00
N LEU A 182 15.97 -4.69 -7.58
CA LEU A 182 14.82 -3.96 -8.15
C LEU A 182 14.07 -3.07 -7.13
N ARG A 183 14.18 -3.38 -5.83
CA ARG A 183 13.53 -2.62 -4.75
C ARG A 183 14.35 -1.41 -4.27
N GLU A 184 15.66 -1.40 -4.52
CA GLU A 184 16.55 -0.34 -4.02
C GLU A 184 16.18 1.06 -4.53
N PRO A 185 15.75 1.28 -5.80
CA PRO A 185 15.30 2.58 -6.26
C PRO A 185 14.20 3.18 -5.36
N THR A 186 13.15 2.39 -5.08
CA THR A 186 12.03 2.80 -4.22
C THR A 186 12.50 3.03 -2.78
N LEU A 187 13.27 2.09 -2.21
CA LEU A 187 13.80 2.21 -0.85
C LEU A 187 14.68 3.46 -0.69
N SER A 188 15.47 3.82 -1.70
CA SER A 188 16.32 5.01 -1.67
C SER A 188 15.52 6.31 -1.54
N ILE A 189 14.31 6.36 -2.13
CA ILE A 189 13.41 7.51 -2.00
C ILE A 189 12.70 7.47 -0.64
N ILE A 190 12.27 6.29 -0.17
CA ILE A 190 11.67 6.12 1.16
C ILE A 190 12.63 6.61 2.25
N ASP A 191 13.90 6.20 2.21
CA ASP A 191 14.91 6.60 3.19
C ASP A 191 15.09 8.13 3.23
N ARG A 192 15.08 8.79 2.06
CA ARG A 192 15.14 10.26 1.97
C ARG A 192 13.90 10.92 2.56
N LEU A 193 12.71 10.39 2.27
CA LEU A 193 11.45 10.92 2.79
C LEU A 193 11.35 10.76 4.31
N VAL A 194 11.75 9.60 4.85
CA VAL A 194 11.81 9.34 6.29
C VAL A 194 12.80 10.29 6.97
N ALA A 195 13.99 10.47 6.40
CA ALA A 195 14.99 11.40 6.92
C ALA A 195 14.47 12.86 6.92
N LEU A 196 13.77 13.25 5.86
CA LEU A 196 13.17 14.58 5.74
C LEU A 196 12.04 14.77 6.77
N ALA A 197 11.07 13.86 6.83
CA ALA A 197 9.96 13.93 7.78
C ALA A 197 10.44 13.93 9.23
N SER A 198 11.50 13.18 9.55
CA SER A 198 12.08 13.12 10.89
C SER A 198 12.92 14.36 11.26
N SER A 199 13.15 15.28 10.31
CA SER A 199 13.90 16.52 10.56
C SER A 199 13.06 17.63 11.21
N VAL A 200 11.74 17.44 11.28
CA VAL A 200 10.77 18.40 11.84
C VAL A 200 9.77 17.68 12.74
N ASP A 201 9.22 18.40 13.72
CA ASP A 201 8.18 17.86 14.61
C ASP A 201 6.80 17.81 13.92
N ASP A 202 6.58 18.65 12.90
CA ASP A 202 5.34 18.77 12.14
C ASP A 202 5.68 18.92 10.66
N VAL A 203 5.15 18.02 9.82
CA VAL A 203 5.44 17.97 8.38
C VAL A 203 5.01 19.24 7.64
N THR A 204 4.04 20.00 8.17
CA THR A 204 3.64 21.30 7.60
C THR A 204 4.73 22.36 7.72
N LEU A 205 5.76 22.11 8.56
CA LEU A 205 6.94 22.96 8.70
C LEU A 205 8.05 22.63 7.72
N LEU A 206 7.90 21.58 6.91
CA LEU A 206 8.89 21.26 5.88
C LEU A 206 8.96 22.36 4.83
N ASP A 207 10.17 22.67 4.41
CA ASP A 207 10.39 23.56 3.27
C ASP A 207 9.92 22.89 1.97
N GLU A 208 8.92 23.49 1.31
CA GLU A 208 8.37 22.97 0.06
C GLU A 208 9.45 22.81 -1.03
N GLY A 209 10.46 23.68 -1.04
CA GLY A 209 11.59 23.61 -1.97
C GLY A 209 12.44 22.37 -1.76
N VAL A 210 12.64 21.94 -0.52
CA VAL A 210 13.32 20.68 -0.18
C VAL A 210 12.50 19.48 -0.65
N VAL A 211 11.20 19.43 -0.36
CA VAL A 211 10.32 18.34 -0.81
C VAL A 211 10.29 18.26 -2.35
N ARG A 212 10.19 19.40 -3.05
CA ARG A 212 10.28 19.45 -4.51
C ARG A 212 11.64 19.00 -5.05
N SER A 213 12.72 19.13 -4.27
CA SER A 213 14.01 18.59 -4.65
C SER A 213 14.00 17.07 -4.64
N VAL A 214 13.44 16.45 -3.59
CA VAL A 214 13.25 15.00 -3.50
C VAL A 214 12.35 14.50 -4.63
N LEU A 215 11.27 15.22 -4.96
CA LEU A 215 10.36 14.84 -6.05
C LEU A 215 11.07 14.77 -7.40
N ARG A 216 12.00 15.70 -7.69
CA ARG A 216 12.78 15.67 -8.93
C ARG A 216 13.73 14.46 -8.99
N GLU A 217 14.29 14.06 -7.85
CA GLU A 217 15.12 12.87 -7.75
C GLU A 217 14.28 11.60 -7.94
N GLU A 218 13.13 11.50 -7.26
CA GLU A 218 12.18 10.41 -7.44
C GLU A 218 11.75 10.26 -8.90
N LEU A 219 11.41 11.37 -9.55
CA LEU A 219 11.09 11.39 -10.98
C LEU A 219 12.22 10.82 -11.84
N ALA A 220 13.45 11.29 -11.63
CA ALA A 220 14.60 10.84 -12.40
C ALA A 220 14.90 9.35 -12.20
N VAL A 221 14.86 8.88 -10.96
CA VAL A 221 15.08 7.47 -10.60
C VAL A 221 13.97 6.59 -11.19
N SER A 222 12.71 6.98 -11.01
CA SER A 222 11.54 6.22 -11.48
C SER A 222 11.45 6.16 -13.00
N ASP A 223 11.77 7.25 -13.70
CA ASP A 223 11.82 7.24 -15.18
C ASP A 223 12.91 6.32 -15.71
N ALA A 224 14.09 6.33 -15.08
CA ALA A 224 15.18 5.42 -15.41
C ALA A 224 14.79 3.96 -15.16
N ASP A 225 14.24 3.68 -13.97
CA ASP A 225 13.81 2.36 -13.54
C ASP A 225 12.75 1.78 -14.48
N ARG A 226 11.65 2.52 -14.75
CA ARG A 226 10.61 2.11 -15.71
C ARG A 226 11.19 1.82 -17.09
N ALA A 227 12.08 2.68 -17.59
CA ALA A 227 12.68 2.47 -18.90
C ALA A 227 13.58 1.22 -18.94
N CYS A 228 14.35 0.96 -17.88
CA CYS A 228 15.20 -0.24 -17.78
C CYS A 228 14.38 -1.52 -17.57
N ARG A 229 13.35 -1.48 -16.73
CA ARG A 229 12.44 -2.61 -16.50
C ARG A 229 11.70 -3.02 -17.77
N ALA A 230 11.22 -2.06 -18.55
CA ALA A 230 10.53 -2.33 -19.82
C ALA A 230 11.41 -3.10 -20.83
N LEU A 231 12.74 -2.96 -20.76
CA LEU A 231 13.68 -3.65 -21.64
C LEU A 231 13.97 -5.09 -21.19
N HIS A 232 14.01 -5.34 -19.88
CA HIS A 232 14.60 -6.55 -19.32
C HIS A 232 13.65 -7.40 -18.49
N ILE A 233 12.73 -6.79 -17.74
CA ILE A 233 11.95 -7.44 -16.67
C ILE A 233 10.48 -7.61 -17.03
N ASP A 234 9.81 -6.55 -17.48
CA ASP A 234 8.34 -6.49 -17.50
C ASP A 234 7.70 -7.59 -18.35
N GLN A 235 8.31 -7.91 -19.50
CA GLN A 235 7.79 -8.98 -20.37
C GLN A 235 7.95 -10.37 -19.73
N LEU A 236 9.04 -10.61 -19.00
CA LEU A 236 9.28 -11.89 -18.33
C LEU A 236 8.26 -12.12 -17.22
N GLU A 237 8.02 -11.10 -16.40
CA GLU A 237 7.00 -11.13 -15.33
C GLU A 237 5.59 -11.32 -15.91
N LEU A 238 5.25 -10.60 -16.99
CA LEU A 238 3.95 -10.72 -17.65
C LEU A 238 3.71 -12.13 -18.21
N ASP A 239 4.72 -12.70 -18.87
CA ASP A 239 4.65 -14.05 -19.42
C ASP A 239 4.55 -15.11 -18.31
N PHE A 240 5.31 -14.96 -17.23
CA PHE A 240 5.23 -15.82 -16.06
C PHE A 240 3.85 -15.78 -15.43
N LYS A 241 3.33 -14.58 -15.11
CA LYS A 241 1.99 -14.36 -14.55
C LYS A 241 0.90 -14.97 -15.42
N THR A 242 0.97 -14.73 -16.74
CA THR A 242 0.00 -15.27 -17.69
C THR A 242 -0.03 -16.80 -17.66
N ARG A 243 1.13 -17.46 -17.59
CA ARG A 243 1.21 -18.93 -17.45
C ARG A 243 0.71 -19.39 -16.08
N LEU A 244 1.11 -18.71 -15.00
CA LEU A 244 0.75 -19.06 -13.64
C LEU A 244 -0.77 -19.04 -13.45
N PHE A 245 -1.45 -17.99 -13.90
CA PHE A 245 -2.91 -17.89 -13.83
C PHE A 245 -3.61 -18.92 -14.72
N ARG A 246 -3.10 -19.16 -15.93
CA ARG A 246 -3.68 -20.17 -16.84
C ARG A 246 -3.57 -21.58 -16.29
N SER A 247 -2.48 -21.90 -15.59
CA SER A 247 -2.24 -23.24 -15.04
C SER A 247 -2.97 -23.50 -13.73
N ASN A 248 -3.48 -22.46 -13.05
CA ASN A 248 -4.12 -22.58 -11.73
C ASN A 248 -5.53 -21.94 -11.69
N PRO A 249 -6.45 -22.33 -12.60
CA PRO A 249 -7.76 -21.68 -12.71
C PRO A 249 -8.62 -21.81 -11.45
N GLU A 250 -8.48 -22.90 -10.70
CA GLU A 250 -9.21 -23.13 -9.44
C GLU A 250 -8.74 -22.18 -8.33
N ALA A 251 -7.42 -22.03 -8.15
CA ALA A 251 -6.85 -21.08 -7.18
C ALA A 251 -7.27 -19.64 -7.51
N VAL A 252 -7.26 -19.27 -8.80
CA VAL A 252 -7.76 -17.97 -9.26
C VAL A 252 -9.25 -17.79 -8.93
N ALA A 253 -10.08 -18.81 -9.14
CA ALA A 253 -11.51 -18.76 -8.82
C ALA A 253 -11.76 -18.58 -7.32
N VAL A 254 -11.01 -19.30 -6.47
CA VAL A 254 -11.10 -19.16 -5.01
C VAL A 254 -10.78 -17.74 -4.56
N LEU A 255 -9.69 -17.16 -5.07
CA LEU A 255 -9.28 -15.80 -4.70
C LEU A 255 -10.29 -14.75 -5.18
N ARG A 256 -10.82 -14.88 -6.41
CA ARG A 256 -11.89 -13.99 -6.89
C ARG A 256 -13.13 -14.06 -6.01
N SER A 257 -13.58 -15.26 -5.67
CA SER A 257 -14.75 -15.46 -4.81
C SER A 257 -14.54 -14.77 -3.46
N ALA A 258 -13.37 -14.99 -2.84
CA ALA A 258 -13.03 -14.38 -1.55
C ALA A 258 -13.03 -12.84 -1.63
N THR A 259 -12.42 -12.26 -2.67
CA THR A 259 -12.39 -10.80 -2.89
C THR A 259 -13.78 -10.21 -3.14
N ARG A 260 -14.69 -10.96 -3.77
CA ARG A 260 -16.08 -10.52 -4.02
C ARG A 260 -17.01 -10.67 -2.82
N GLY A 261 -16.52 -11.21 -1.70
CA GLY A 261 -17.37 -11.52 -0.55
C GLY A 261 -18.23 -12.78 -0.75
N GLU A 262 -17.93 -13.59 -1.76
CA GLU A 262 -18.69 -14.79 -2.13
C GLU A 262 -18.15 -16.01 -1.37
N SER A 263 -19.05 -16.82 -0.80
CA SER A 263 -18.69 -18.12 -0.21
C SER A 263 -18.71 -19.20 -1.29
N ASN A 264 -17.63 -19.98 -1.37
CA ASN A 264 -17.51 -21.16 -2.24
C ASN A 264 -18.33 -22.34 -1.71
#